data_AF-A0A7X7ABB6-F1
#
_entry.id   AF-A0A7X7ABB6-F1
#
_cell.length_a   1.000
_cell.length_b   1.000
_cell.length_c   1.000
_cell.angle_alpha   90.00
_cell.angle_beta   90.00
_cell.angle_gamma   90.00
#
_symmetry.space_group_name_H-M   'P 1'
#
loop_
_entity.id
_entity.type
_entity.pdbx_description
1 polymer ?
#
loop_
_entity_poly.entity_id
_entity_poly.type
_entity_poly.pdbx_seq_one_letter_code
_entity_poly.pdbx_strand_id
1 'polypeptide(L)'
;MKRKDFLLAILVVVVWGANFTVIKLGLNGVPPMLLVTLRFTLVAFPAVFFIKPPKMPIKDIFLYGFTVGVGQFGCLFYAMHIGMPAGLASIIVQLQAFISPFLGYLLLKESFKTKQLVGFIIGALGLLVIGIDSTTSGISSIPLGAILLTICAPIFWSFSNIVARTASKKAREKSEELDMISLVVWGSLVTPIPALLLALLMDSPQTLINSITNLNMMSIFAILYLAFASTLFGYGFWSILISKYPLNKISPLSLLVPITGLLTARIVLLEKLSTLQWVGVSIIIIGLMITNLDIKQIKYLYNKNKVKEIK
;
A
#
# COMPACT_ATOMS: atom_id res chain seq x y z
N MET A 1 -12.86 -9.12 -13.00
CA MET A 1 -12.07 -9.67 -11.87
C MET A 1 -12.97 -10.71 -11.24
N LYS A 2 -12.45 -11.85 -10.79
CA LYS A 2 -13.30 -12.80 -10.06
C LYS A 2 -13.78 -12.15 -8.77
N ARG A 3 -15.01 -12.43 -8.32
CA ARG A 3 -15.60 -11.84 -7.11
C ARG A 3 -14.72 -12.06 -5.87
N LYS A 4 -14.13 -13.25 -5.73
CA LYS A 4 -13.21 -13.60 -4.64
C LYS A 4 -11.98 -12.68 -4.60
N ASP A 5 -11.36 -12.43 -5.74
CA ASP A 5 -10.18 -11.55 -5.85
C ASP A 5 -10.54 -10.08 -5.54
N PHE A 6 -11.74 -9.64 -5.91
CA PHE A 6 -12.22 -8.29 -5.58
C PHE A 6 -12.44 -8.13 -4.07
N LEU A 7 -13.13 -9.08 -3.42
CA LEU A 7 -13.32 -9.05 -1.97
C LEU A 7 -11.99 -9.10 -1.21
N LEU A 8 -11.04 -9.89 -1.71
CA LEU A 8 -9.68 -9.93 -1.18
C LEU A 8 -8.97 -8.58 -1.31
N ALA A 9 -9.12 -7.90 -2.46
CA ALA A 9 -8.58 -6.55 -2.63
C ALA A 9 -9.17 -5.55 -1.63
N ILE A 10 -10.49 -5.61 -1.38
CA ILE A 10 -11.14 -4.76 -0.37
C ILE A 10 -10.57 -5.06 1.02
N LEU A 11 -10.40 -6.32 1.38
CA LEU A 11 -9.83 -6.70 2.67
C LEU A 11 -8.39 -6.19 2.85
N VAL A 12 -7.55 -6.30 1.82
CA VAL A 12 -6.20 -5.73 1.81
C VAL A 12 -6.23 -4.21 2.02
N VAL A 13 -7.12 -3.52 1.31
CA VAL A 13 -7.25 -2.06 1.43
C VAL A 13 -7.71 -1.66 2.84
N VAL A 14 -8.66 -2.36 3.45
CA VAL A 14 -9.10 -2.08 4.83
C VAL A 14 -7.95 -2.21 5.81
N VAL A 15 -7.14 -3.27 5.69
CA VAL A 15 -5.94 -3.47 6.50
C VAL A 15 -4.91 -2.34 6.27
N TRP A 16 -4.73 -1.89 5.04
CA TRP A 16 -3.86 -0.75 4.76
C TRP A 16 -4.42 0.61 5.19
N GLY A 17 -5.74 0.77 5.27
CA GLY A 17 -6.36 1.97 5.84
C GLY A 17 -5.93 2.20 7.28
N ALA A 18 -6.04 1.17 8.10
CA ALA A 18 -5.62 1.22 9.51
C ALA A 18 -4.08 1.31 9.67
N ASN A 19 -3.30 0.93 8.66
CA ASN A 19 -1.84 0.92 8.72
C ASN A 19 -1.24 2.28 9.11
N PHE A 20 -1.73 3.39 8.58
CA PHE A 20 -1.18 4.73 8.89
C PHE A 20 -1.37 5.10 10.36
N THR A 21 -2.52 4.79 10.95
CA THR A 21 -2.76 4.97 12.39
C THR A 21 -1.82 4.09 13.21
N VAL A 22 -1.64 2.84 12.81
CA VAL A 22 -0.75 1.89 13.51
C VAL A 22 0.71 2.31 13.42
N ILE A 23 1.16 2.85 12.28
CA ILE A 23 2.51 3.43 12.13
C ILE A 23 2.68 4.56 13.14
N LYS A 24 1.73 5.50 13.21
CA LYS A 24 1.78 6.63 14.17
C LYS A 24 1.88 6.12 15.62
N LEU A 25 1.10 5.11 15.98
CA LEU A 25 1.14 4.49 17.32
C LEU A 25 2.51 3.84 17.62
N GLY A 26 3.08 3.13 16.66
CA GLY A 26 4.41 2.51 16.81
C GLY A 26 5.53 3.53 16.96
N LEU A 27 5.48 4.63 16.19
CA LEU A 27 6.48 5.70 16.21
C LEU A 27 6.53 6.49 17.53
N ASN A 28 5.52 6.36 18.40
CA ASN A 28 5.54 7.00 19.72
C ASN A 28 6.52 6.32 20.70
N GLY A 29 6.90 5.07 20.45
CA GLY A 29 7.78 4.30 21.35
C GLY A 29 8.99 3.65 20.68
N VAL A 30 9.02 3.60 19.35
CA VAL A 30 10.08 2.94 18.59
C VAL A 30 10.60 3.88 17.50
N PRO A 31 11.93 4.12 17.42
CA PRO A 31 12.54 4.87 16.34
C PRO A 31 12.13 4.36 14.94
N PRO A 32 11.98 5.24 13.95
CA PRO A 32 11.33 4.90 12.68
C PRO A 32 12.04 3.78 11.92
N MET A 33 13.37 3.83 11.82
CA MET A 33 14.14 2.83 11.09
C MET A 33 14.27 1.51 11.86
N LEU A 34 14.25 1.55 13.19
CA LEU A 34 14.14 0.35 14.02
C LEU A 34 12.78 -0.32 13.83
N LEU A 35 11.70 0.44 13.76
CA LEU A 35 10.36 -0.10 13.54
C LEU A 35 10.24 -0.78 12.16
N VAL A 36 10.82 -0.19 11.12
CA VAL A 36 10.95 -0.84 9.80
C VAL A 36 11.78 -2.13 9.91
N THR A 37 12.90 -2.10 10.62
CA THR A 37 13.76 -3.28 10.84
C THR A 37 12.99 -4.43 11.51
N LEU A 38 12.31 -4.15 12.62
CA LEU A 38 11.54 -5.14 13.38
C LEU A 38 10.39 -5.71 12.54
N ARG A 39 9.65 -4.85 11.85
CA ARG A 39 8.56 -5.23 10.96
C ARG A 39 9.01 -6.23 9.90
N PHE A 40 10.07 -5.91 9.15
CA PHE A 40 10.52 -6.76 8.06
C PHE A 40 11.27 -8.01 8.54
N THR A 41 11.95 -7.94 9.70
CA THR A 41 12.53 -9.11 10.36
C THR A 41 11.44 -10.13 10.70
N LEU A 42 10.30 -9.71 11.27
CA LEU A 42 9.21 -10.62 11.63
C LEU A 42 8.44 -11.17 10.42
N VAL A 43 8.46 -10.48 9.29
CA VAL A 43 7.87 -11.00 8.04
C VAL A 43 8.75 -12.10 7.46
N ALA A 44 10.06 -11.92 7.48
CA ALA A 44 11.01 -12.87 6.93
C ALA A 44 11.26 -14.05 7.89
N PHE A 45 11.58 -13.77 9.15
CA PHE A 45 11.88 -14.76 10.17
C PHE A 45 10.64 -15.05 11.03
N PRO A 46 10.25 -16.31 11.26
CA PRO A 46 10.93 -17.55 10.83
C PRO A 46 10.46 -18.09 9.47
N ALA A 47 9.57 -17.38 8.76
CA ALA A 47 8.91 -17.85 7.53
C ALA A 47 9.88 -18.36 6.45
N VAL A 48 11.08 -17.81 6.35
CA VAL A 48 12.15 -18.24 5.43
C VAL A 48 12.61 -19.70 5.61
N PHE A 49 12.43 -20.29 6.80
CA PHE A 49 12.75 -21.70 7.03
C PHE A 49 11.66 -22.65 6.54
N PHE A 50 10.44 -22.15 6.38
CA PHE A 50 9.27 -22.95 5.97
C PHE A 50 8.85 -22.69 4.52
N ILE A 51 9.22 -21.54 3.96
CA ILE A 51 8.83 -21.09 2.62
C ILE A 51 10.05 -21.08 1.71
N LYS A 52 10.01 -21.91 0.66
CA LYS A 52 11.07 -21.99 -0.35
C LYS A 52 11.25 -20.66 -1.09
N PRO A 53 12.47 -20.30 -1.51
CA PRO A 53 12.73 -19.06 -2.27
C PRO A 53 11.94 -19.03 -3.58
N PRO A 54 11.51 -17.83 -4.02
CA PRO A 54 10.73 -17.69 -5.24
C PRO A 54 11.62 -18.01 -6.44
N LYS A 55 11.06 -18.64 -7.47
CA LYS A 55 11.76 -18.99 -8.72
C LYS A 55 12.03 -17.76 -9.59
N MET A 56 12.91 -16.88 -9.14
CA MET A 56 13.28 -15.65 -9.85
C MET A 56 14.72 -15.23 -9.51
N PRO A 57 15.37 -14.42 -10.36
CA PRO A 57 16.72 -13.95 -10.12
C PRO A 57 16.83 -13.20 -8.78
N ILE A 58 17.90 -13.47 -8.01
CA ILE A 58 18.16 -12.83 -6.71
C ILE A 58 18.14 -11.31 -6.82
N LYS A 59 18.65 -10.75 -7.94
CA LYS A 59 18.60 -9.31 -8.21
C LYS A 59 17.18 -8.75 -8.16
N ASP A 60 16.19 -9.48 -8.68
CA ASP A 60 14.80 -9.03 -8.70
C ASP A 60 14.16 -9.16 -7.30
N ILE A 61 14.55 -10.16 -6.52
CA ILE A 61 14.14 -10.30 -5.11
C ILE A 61 14.70 -9.12 -4.30
N PHE A 62 15.98 -8.81 -4.50
CA PHE A 62 16.65 -7.68 -3.87
C PHE A 62 15.96 -6.36 -4.23
N LEU A 63 15.71 -6.14 -5.52
CA LEU A 63 15.05 -4.92 -5.99
C LEU A 63 13.63 -4.79 -5.43
N TYR A 64 12.85 -5.86 -5.37
CA TYR A 64 11.53 -5.86 -4.74
C TYR A 64 11.63 -5.52 -3.25
N GLY A 65 12.47 -6.22 -2.50
CA GLY A 65 12.66 -6.00 -1.07
C GLY A 65 13.14 -4.60 -0.72
N PHE A 66 14.10 -4.09 -1.49
CA PHE A 66 14.64 -2.74 -1.32
C PHE A 66 13.56 -1.68 -1.60
N THR A 67 12.83 -1.80 -2.71
CA THR A 67 11.80 -0.82 -3.09
C THR A 67 10.60 -0.84 -2.14
N VAL A 68 10.16 -2.01 -1.66
CA VAL A 68 9.08 -2.08 -0.65
C VAL A 68 9.55 -1.60 0.72
N GLY A 69 10.62 -2.19 1.25
CA GLY A 69 10.98 -1.96 2.64
C GLY A 69 11.75 -0.67 2.87
N VAL A 70 12.91 -0.52 2.22
CA VAL A 70 13.78 0.65 2.42
C VAL A 70 13.21 1.87 1.70
N GLY A 71 12.85 1.72 0.43
CA GLY A 71 12.33 2.80 -0.40
C GLY A 71 10.97 3.29 0.08
N GLN A 72 9.93 2.46 -0.01
CA GLN A 72 8.59 2.89 0.33
C GLN A 72 8.44 3.12 1.85
N PHE A 73 8.68 2.09 2.67
CA PHE A 73 8.41 2.20 4.10
C PHE A 73 9.50 2.94 4.87
N GLY A 74 10.77 2.87 4.48
CA GLY A 74 11.80 3.74 5.06
C GLY A 74 11.46 5.22 4.87
N CYS A 75 11.14 5.64 3.64
CA CYS A 75 10.72 7.02 3.39
C CYS A 75 9.45 7.39 4.17
N LEU A 76 8.41 6.55 4.15
CA LEU A 76 7.14 6.84 4.81
C LEU A 76 7.27 6.93 6.34
N PHE A 77 7.94 5.97 6.99
CA PHE A 77 8.08 5.95 8.44
C PHE A 77 8.91 7.16 8.92
N TYR A 78 9.99 7.48 8.20
CA TYR A 78 10.79 8.63 8.56
C TYR A 78 10.05 9.94 8.31
N ALA A 79 9.32 10.08 7.19
CA ALA A 79 8.48 11.25 6.92
C ALA A 79 7.48 11.50 8.05
N MET A 80 6.80 10.45 8.53
CA MET A 80 5.84 10.56 9.63
C MET A 80 6.52 10.92 10.95
N HIS A 81 7.71 10.41 11.21
CA HIS A 81 8.50 10.77 12.40
C HIS A 81 8.89 12.25 12.41
N ILE A 82 9.33 12.80 11.28
CA ILE A 82 9.72 14.22 11.16
C ILE A 82 8.53 15.17 10.94
N GLY A 83 7.28 14.69 11.08
CA GLY A 83 6.10 15.57 11.14
C GLY A 83 5.07 15.44 10.03
N MET A 84 5.16 14.45 9.12
CA MET A 84 4.08 14.17 8.17
C MET A 84 2.85 13.59 8.91
N PRO A 85 1.68 14.24 8.85
CA PRO A 85 0.46 13.70 9.46
C PRO A 85 0.02 12.39 8.81
N ALA A 86 -0.42 11.42 9.61
CA ALA A 86 -0.86 10.09 9.13
C ALA A 86 -1.98 10.17 8.07
N GLY A 87 -2.96 11.06 8.29
CA GLY A 87 -4.05 11.28 7.33
C GLY A 87 -3.55 11.77 5.97
N LEU A 88 -2.66 12.76 5.97
CA LEU A 88 -2.09 13.30 4.73
C LEU A 88 -1.14 12.32 4.05
N ALA A 89 -0.34 11.58 4.82
CA ALA A 89 0.48 10.48 4.30
C ALA A 89 -0.38 9.42 3.59
N SER A 90 -1.53 9.05 4.18
CA SER A 90 -2.44 8.07 3.59
C SER A 90 -2.99 8.49 2.24
N ILE A 91 -3.08 9.80 1.98
CA ILE A 91 -3.56 10.39 0.73
C ILE A 91 -2.42 10.42 -0.30
N ILE A 92 -1.27 11.00 0.07
CA ILE A 92 -0.12 11.19 -0.85
C ILE A 92 0.41 9.83 -1.34
N VAL A 93 0.45 8.81 -0.48
CA VAL A 93 0.91 7.47 -0.86
C VAL A 93 0.00 6.82 -1.92
N GLN A 94 -1.23 7.29 -2.11
CA GLN A 94 -2.10 6.79 -3.18
C GLN A 94 -1.76 7.32 -4.55
N LEU A 95 -0.78 8.23 -4.67
CA LEU A 95 -0.22 8.59 -5.98
C LEU A 95 0.26 7.35 -6.76
N GLN A 96 0.65 6.28 -6.07
CA GLN A 96 0.97 4.99 -6.68
C GLN A 96 -0.17 4.42 -7.55
N ALA A 97 -1.44 4.72 -7.21
CA ALA A 97 -2.61 4.26 -7.94
C ALA A 97 -2.62 4.77 -9.39
N PHE A 98 -1.89 5.86 -9.65
CA PHE A 98 -1.70 6.49 -10.95
C PHE A 98 -0.32 6.18 -11.54
N ILE A 99 0.74 6.21 -10.72
CA ILE A 99 2.12 5.92 -11.14
C ILE A 99 2.26 4.46 -11.58
N SER A 100 1.71 3.49 -10.82
CA SER A 100 1.86 2.06 -11.13
C SER A 100 1.26 1.69 -12.49
N PRO A 101 0.00 2.08 -12.83
CA PRO A 101 -0.52 1.87 -14.18
C PRO A 101 0.27 2.59 -15.26
N PHE A 102 0.72 3.83 -15.00
CA PHE A 102 1.52 4.59 -15.97
C PHE A 102 2.84 3.89 -16.30
N LEU A 103 3.56 3.41 -15.29
CA LEU A 103 4.74 2.58 -15.48
C LEU A 103 4.40 1.25 -16.17
N GLY A 104 3.24 0.66 -15.89
CA GLY A 104 2.75 -0.54 -16.57
C GLY A 104 2.53 -0.34 -18.07
N TYR A 105 2.05 0.83 -18.46
CA TYR A 105 1.93 1.22 -19.86
C TYR A 105 3.31 1.43 -20.50
N LEU A 106 4.18 2.21 -19.86
CA LEU A 106 5.49 2.56 -20.41
C LEU A 106 6.43 1.34 -20.52
N LEU A 107 6.53 0.54 -19.46
CA LEU A 107 7.53 -0.53 -19.33
C LEU A 107 6.99 -1.89 -19.74
N LEU A 108 5.70 -2.16 -19.51
CA LEU A 108 5.09 -3.47 -19.73
C LEU A 108 4.08 -3.50 -20.88
N LYS A 109 3.94 -2.37 -21.61
CA LYS A 109 3.02 -2.18 -22.74
C LYS A 109 1.58 -2.56 -22.41
N GLU A 110 1.15 -2.39 -21.16
CA GLU A 110 -0.24 -2.63 -20.77
C GLU A 110 -1.14 -1.50 -21.29
N SER A 111 -2.24 -1.85 -21.95
CA SER A 111 -3.13 -0.86 -22.58
C SER A 111 -4.12 -0.24 -21.59
N PHE A 112 -4.41 1.06 -21.78
CA PHE A 112 -5.49 1.75 -21.08
C PHE A 112 -6.77 1.76 -21.89
N LYS A 113 -7.91 1.57 -21.22
CA LYS A 113 -9.22 1.95 -21.77
C LYS A 113 -9.52 3.39 -21.38
N THR A 114 -10.16 4.15 -22.28
CA THR A 114 -10.55 5.56 -22.02
C THR A 114 -11.32 5.73 -20.72
N LYS A 115 -12.23 4.78 -20.38
CA LYS A 115 -12.96 4.79 -19.10
C LYS A 115 -12.04 4.73 -17.87
N GLN A 116 -10.91 4.03 -17.95
CA GLN A 116 -9.96 3.96 -16.85
C GLN A 116 -9.28 5.31 -16.63
N LEU A 117 -8.91 6.01 -17.71
CA LEU A 117 -8.34 7.35 -17.63
C LEU A 117 -9.32 8.36 -17.01
N VAL A 118 -10.58 8.35 -17.44
CA VAL A 118 -11.64 9.20 -16.87
C VAL A 118 -11.84 8.89 -15.38
N GLY A 119 -11.96 7.61 -15.01
CA GLY A 119 -12.11 7.21 -13.62
C GLY A 119 -10.88 7.57 -12.75
N PHE A 120 -9.67 7.56 -13.32
CA PHE A 120 -8.46 8.02 -12.64
C PHE A 120 -8.50 9.52 -12.35
N ILE A 121 -8.87 10.33 -13.34
CA ILE A 121 -8.98 11.78 -13.16
C ILE A 121 -10.01 12.08 -12.06
N ILE A 122 -11.18 11.44 -12.10
CA ILE A 122 -12.22 11.61 -11.06
C ILE A 122 -11.69 11.17 -9.69
N GLY A 123 -11.03 10.00 -9.60
CA GLY A 123 -10.43 9.53 -8.36
C GLY A 123 -9.37 10.47 -7.80
N ALA A 124 -8.53 11.06 -8.67
CA ALA A 124 -7.54 12.05 -8.30
C ALA A 124 -8.19 13.34 -7.77
N LEU A 125 -9.26 13.81 -8.40
CA LEU A 125 -10.04 14.95 -7.89
C LEU A 125 -10.62 14.67 -6.50
N GLY A 126 -11.16 13.48 -6.27
CA GLY A 126 -11.65 13.08 -4.96
C GLY A 126 -10.54 13.07 -3.90
N LEU A 127 -9.35 12.57 -4.26
CA LEU A 127 -8.17 12.59 -3.39
C LEU A 127 -7.70 14.03 -3.07
N LEU A 128 -7.74 14.93 -4.06
CA LEU A 128 -7.43 16.36 -3.87
C LEU A 128 -8.43 17.02 -2.93
N VAL A 129 -9.73 16.73 -3.05
CA VAL A 129 -10.76 17.27 -2.16
C VAL A 129 -10.52 16.84 -0.70
N ILE A 130 -10.20 15.57 -0.45
CA ILE A 130 -9.82 15.09 0.90
C ILE A 130 -8.53 15.78 1.36
N GLY A 131 -7.56 15.93 0.46
CA GLY A 131 -6.28 16.58 0.74
C GLY A 131 -6.45 18.03 1.20
N ILE A 132 -7.25 18.83 0.48
CA ILE A 132 -7.50 20.24 0.81
C ILE A 132 -8.08 20.38 2.22
N ASP A 133 -9.06 19.54 2.59
CA ASP A 133 -9.62 19.57 3.95
C ASP A 133 -8.58 19.22 5.01
N SER A 134 -7.75 18.20 4.74
CA SER A 134 -6.70 17.72 5.64
C SER A 134 -5.57 18.74 5.87
N THR A 135 -5.61 19.87 5.16
CA THR A 135 -4.58 20.92 5.16
C THR A 135 -5.06 22.22 5.79
N THR A 136 -6.29 22.27 6.30
CA THR A 136 -6.82 23.42 7.07
C THR A 136 -6.05 23.67 8.37
N SER A 137 -5.32 22.68 8.90
CA SER A 137 -4.33 22.85 9.97
C SER A 137 -2.98 23.43 9.49
N GLY A 138 -2.82 23.70 8.19
CA GLY A 138 -1.68 24.34 7.53
C GLY A 138 -0.60 23.38 7.00
N ILE A 139 -0.51 23.19 5.68
CA ILE A 139 0.64 22.53 4.99
C ILE A 139 1.96 23.21 5.34
N SER A 140 1.93 24.53 5.57
CA SER A 140 3.10 25.35 5.89
C SER A 140 3.82 24.92 7.19
N SER A 141 3.16 24.14 8.05
CA SER A 141 3.76 23.57 9.26
C SER A 141 4.50 22.25 9.01
N ILE A 142 4.31 21.61 7.85
CA ILE A 142 4.90 20.31 7.54
C ILE A 142 6.30 20.52 6.97
N PRO A 143 7.34 19.88 7.55
CA PRO A 143 8.70 20.01 7.02
C PRO A 143 8.80 19.55 5.57
N LEU A 144 9.52 20.30 4.73
CA LEU A 144 9.69 19.99 3.31
C LEU A 144 10.26 18.58 3.10
N GLY A 145 11.21 18.15 3.95
CA GLY A 145 11.76 16.79 3.93
C GLY A 145 10.68 15.72 4.10
N ALA A 146 9.69 15.96 4.95
CA ALA A 146 8.58 15.03 5.19
C ALA A 146 7.71 14.88 3.93
N ILE A 147 7.43 16.00 3.25
CA ILE A 147 6.66 16.02 2.00
C ILE A 147 7.42 15.25 0.91
N LEU A 148 8.71 15.56 0.71
CA LEU A 148 9.53 14.92 -0.32
C LEU A 148 9.63 13.41 -0.11
N LEU A 149 9.92 12.96 1.11
CA LEU A 149 9.98 11.54 1.45
C LEU A 149 8.62 10.84 1.25
N THR A 150 7.52 11.50 1.61
CA THR A 150 6.18 10.94 1.40
C THR A 150 5.85 10.80 -0.08
N ILE A 151 6.35 11.68 -0.94
CA ILE A 151 6.21 11.57 -2.41
C ILE A 151 7.14 10.49 -2.98
N CYS A 152 8.31 10.26 -2.39
CA CYS A 152 9.19 9.15 -2.79
C CYS A 152 8.54 7.78 -2.53
N ALA A 153 7.80 7.64 -1.43
CA ALA A 153 7.17 6.37 -1.04
C ALA A 153 6.27 5.72 -2.13
N PRO A 154 5.30 6.42 -2.75
CA PRO A 154 4.49 5.85 -3.83
C PRO A 154 5.30 5.54 -5.10
N ILE A 155 6.39 6.26 -5.37
CA ILE A 155 7.27 5.97 -6.52
C ILE A 155 7.94 4.61 -6.30
N PHE A 156 8.53 4.39 -5.13
CA PHE A 156 9.13 3.11 -4.77
C PHE A 156 8.10 1.96 -4.75
N TRP A 157 6.89 2.22 -4.25
CA TRP A 157 5.81 1.24 -4.30
C TRP A 157 5.43 0.89 -5.75
N SER A 158 5.35 1.87 -6.64
CA SER A 158 5.08 1.62 -8.04
C SER A 158 6.19 0.80 -8.71
N PHE A 159 7.46 1.04 -8.37
CA PHE A 159 8.55 0.20 -8.84
C PHE A 159 8.44 -1.24 -8.32
N SER A 160 8.09 -1.46 -7.05
CA SER A 160 7.91 -2.82 -6.53
C SER A 160 6.76 -3.57 -7.21
N ASN A 161 5.65 -2.87 -7.51
CA ASN A 161 4.55 -3.42 -8.30
C ASN A 161 5.02 -3.83 -9.71
N ILE A 162 5.88 -3.04 -10.36
CA ILE A 162 6.46 -3.36 -11.68
C ILE A 162 7.37 -4.59 -11.59
N VAL A 163 8.21 -4.69 -10.56
CA VAL A 163 9.09 -5.86 -10.35
C VAL A 163 8.25 -7.13 -10.19
N ALA A 164 7.26 -7.12 -9.29
CA ALA A 164 6.38 -8.27 -9.07
C ALA A 164 5.60 -8.65 -10.35
N ARG A 165 5.09 -7.66 -11.08
CA ARG A 165 4.36 -7.88 -12.35
C ARG A 165 5.27 -8.45 -13.43
N THR A 166 6.49 -7.95 -13.56
CA THR A 166 7.47 -8.40 -14.55
C THR A 166 7.92 -9.84 -14.25
N ALA A 167 8.26 -10.12 -13.00
CA ALA A 167 8.64 -11.45 -12.56
C ALA A 167 7.51 -12.46 -12.81
N SER A 168 6.25 -12.08 -12.51
CA SER A 168 5.09 -12.92 -12.82
C SER A 168 4.92 -13.19 -14.31
N LYS A 169 5.10 -12.19 -15.19
CA LYS A 169 4.96 -12.35 -16.63
C LYS A 169 6.03 -13.31 -17.17
N LYS A 170 7.30 -13.10 -16.78
CA LYS A 170 8.42 -13.98 -17.16
C LYS A 170 8.24 -15.42 -16.68
N ALA A 171 7.71 -15.63 -15.48
CA ALA A 171 7.43 -16.98 -14.99
C ALA A 171 6.36 -17.68 -15.84
N ARG A 172 5.28 -16.96 -16.21
CA ARG A 172 4.21 -17.49 -17.07
C ARG A 172 4.67 -17.85 -18.48
N GLU A 173 5.58 -17.07 -19.05
CA GLU A 173 6.20 -17.37 -20.35
C GLU A 173 6.96 -18.71 -20.33
N LYS A 174 7.46 -19.11 -19.15
CA LYS A 174 8.11 -20.41 -18.91
C LYS A 174 7.14 -21.49 -18.40
N SER A 175 5.83 -21.24 -18.43
CA SER A 175 4.80 -22.11 -17.86
C SER A 175 4.99 -22.41 -16.35
N GLU A 176 5.62 -21.50 -15.62
CA GLU A 176 5.79 -21.57 -14.17
C GLU A 176 4.84 -20.60 -13.45
N GLU A 177 4.46 -20.97 -12.23
CA GLU A 177 3.78 -20.05 -11.31
C GLU A 177 4.76 -19.53 -10.27
N LEU A 178 4.84 -18.21 -10.16
CA LEU A 178 5.64 -17.55 -9.13
C LEU A 178 4.82 -17.44 -7.84
N ASP A 179 5.33 -18.02 -6.76
CA ASP A 179 4.77 -17.83 -5.43
C ASP A 179 5.05 -16.40 -4.95
N MET A 180 3.98 -15.61 -4.90
CA MET A 180 4.04 -14.20 -4.50
C MET A 180 4.15 -14.00 -2.99
N ILE A 181 3.71 -14.96 -2.16
CA ILE A 181 3.96 -14.92 -0.72
C ILE A 181 5.45 -15.15 -0.48
N SER A 182 6.03 -16.11 -1.18
CA SER A 182 7.48 -16.35 -1.16
C SER A 182 8.26 -15.10 -1.58
N LEU A 183 7.84 -14.38 -2.63
CA LEU A 183 8.46 -13.09 -3.00
C LEU A 183 8.42 -12.06 -1.85
N VAL A 184 7.31 -11.94 -1.13
CA VAL A 184 7.21 -11.01 0.00
C VAL A 184 8.12 -11.43 1.14
N VAL A 185 8.15 -12.70 1.50
CA VAL A 185 8.97 -13.24 2.60
C VAL A 185 10.47 -13.08 2.29
N TRP A 186 10.91 -13.53 1.11
CA TRP A 186 12.31 -13.47 0.71
C TRP A 186 12.76 -12.05 0.36
N GLY A 187 11.88 -11.24 -0.24
CA GLY A 187 12.13 -9.81 -0.41
C GLY A 187 12.27 -9.08 0.92
N SER A 188 11.52 -9.48 1.94
CA SER A 188 11.59 -8.87 3.26
C SER A 188 12.93 -9.09 3.97
N LEU A 189 13.73 -10.10 3.60
CA LEU A 189 15.10 -10.27 4.12
C LEU A 189 16.05 -9.13 3.73
N VAL A 190 15.74 -8.41 2.66
CA VAL A 190 16.60 -7.33 2.14
C VAL A 190 16.57 -6.12 3.05
N THR A 191 15.43 -5.87 3.71
CA THR A 191 15.17 -4.62 4.43
C THR A 191 15.83 -4.50 5.81
N PRO A 192 15.88 -5.55 6.66
CA PRO A 192 16.40 -5.44 8.02
C PRO A 192 17.81 -4.86 8.10
N ILE A 193 18.73 -5.28 7.24
CA ILE A 193 20.12 -4.82 7.30
C ILE A 193 20.24 -3.33 6.94
N PRO A 194 19.79 -2.84 5.77
CA PRO A 194 19.84 -1.41 5.46
C PRO A 194 19.04 -0.56 6.44
N ALA A 195 17.87 -1.02 6.89
CA ALA A 195 17.06 -0.27 7.85
C ALA A 195 17.75 -0.18 9.22
N LEU A 196 18.42 -1.24 9.69
CA LEU A 196 19.17 -1.21 10.94
C LEU A 196 20.40 -0.30 10.83
N LEU A 197 21.09 -0.31 9.69
CA LEU A 197 22.19 0.62 9.43
C LEU A 197 21.71 2.07 9.46
N LEU A 198 20.57 2.37 8.82
CA LEU A 198 19.96 3.70 8.90
C LEU A 198 19.56 4.05 10.35
N ALA A 199 19.02 3.10 11.11
CA ALA A 199 18.70 3.31 12.52
C ALA A 199 19.96 3.67 13.34
N LEU A 200 21.07 2.98 13.12
CA LEU A 200 22.35 3.25 13.81
C LEU A 200 23.01 4.58 13.38
N LEU A 201 22.71 5.07 12.17
CA LEU A 201 23.16 6.38 11.71
C LEU A 201 22.34 7.53 12.30
N MET A 202 21.09 7.27 12.65
CA MET A 202 20.13 8.29 13.09
C MET A 202 19.98 8.35 14.60
N ASP A 203 20.09 7.19 15.27
CA ASP A 203 19.89 7.03 16.70
C ASP A 203 21.11 6.34 17.34
N SER A 204 21.36 6.65 18.61
CA SER A 204 22.45 6.00 19.35
C SER A 204 22.14 4.50 19.59
N PRO A 205 23.16 3.62 19.64
CA PRO A 205 22.95 2.22 20.00
C PRO A 205 22.19 2.03 21.32
N GLN A 206 22.43 2.91 22.30
CA GLN A 206 21.73 2.89 23.58
C GLN A 206 20.23 3.18 23.43
N THR A 207 19.86 4.14 22.56
CA THR A 207 18.46 4.45 22.23
C THR A 207 17.77 3.23 21.62
N LEU A 208 18.44 2.56 20.68
CA LEU A 208 17.89 1.37 20.01
C LEU A 208 17.69 0.21 21.00
N ILE A 209 18.71 -0.08 21.82
CA ILE A 209 18.63 -1.12 22.86
C ILE A 209 17.50 -0.81 23.84
N ASN A 210 17.44 0.43 24.35
CA ASN A 210 16.41 0.84 25.29
C ASN A 210 14.99 0.71 24.72
N SER A 211 14.83 1.01 23.43
CA SER A 211 13.55 0.88 22.73
C SER A 211 13.09 -0.58 22.64
N ILE A 212 14.02 -1.52 22.44
CA ILE A 212 13.73 -2.97 22.37
C ILE A 212 13.45 -3.53 23.76
N THR A 213 14.21 -3.13 24.78
CA THR A 213 14.06 -3.66 26.15
C THR A 213 12.83 -3.13 26.86
N ASN A 214 12.29 -1.99 26.42
CA ASN A 214 11.15 -1.31 27.06
C ASN A 214 9.94 -1.16 26.12
N LEU A 215 9.72 -2.14 25.23
CA LEU A 215 8.53 -2.15 24.37
C LEU A 215 7.25 -2.24 25.21
N ASN A 216 6.40 -1.23 25.10
CA ASN A 216 5.07 -1.28 25.68
C ASN A 216 4.11 -2.10 24.79
N MET A 217 2.92 -2.42 25.32
CA MET A 217 1.91 -3.20 24.59
C MET A 217 1.46 -2.56 23.27
N MET A 218 1.45 -1.23 23.18
CA MET A 218 1.08 -0.52 21.96
C MET A 218 2.14 -0.70 20.87
N SER A 219 3.42 -0.60 21.22
CA SER A 219 4.54 -0.84 20.30
C SER A 219 4.56 -2.29 19.82
N ILE A 220 4.32 -3.26 20.71
CA ILE A 220 4.22 -4.69 20.35
C ILE A 220 3.07 -4.91 19.37
N PHE A 221 1.88 -4.40 19.68
CA PHE A 221 0.73 -4.47 18.78
C PHE A 221 1.04 -3.87 17.41
N ALA A 222 1.66 -2.68 17.38
CA ALA A 222 2.02 -2.02 16.14
C ALA A 222 2.99 -2.88 15.32
N ILE A 223 4.06 -3.39 15.92
CA ILE A 223 5.04 -4.25 15.25
C ILE A 223 4.35 -5.50 14.64
N LEU A 224 3.52 -6.20 15.41
CA LEU A 224 2.82 -7.41 14.96
C LEU A 224 1.82 -7.13 13.84
N TYR A 225 1.03 -6.06 13.98
CA TYR A 225 0.09 -5.64 12.94
C TYR A 225 0.81 -5.28 11.64
N LEU A 226 1.87 -4.47 11.75
CA LEU A 226 2.64 -4.03 10.59
C LEU A 226 3.29 -5.22 9.88
N ALA A 227 3.84 -6.18 10.63
CA ALA A 227 4.45 -7.37 10.06
C ALA A 227 3.39 -8.29 9.41
N PHE A 228 2.45 -8.80 10.19
CA PHE A 228 1.58 -9.88 9.74
C PHE A 228 0.38 -9.39 8.93
N ALA A 229 -0.36 -8.40 9.43
CA ALA A 229 -1.54 -7.90 8.75
C ALA A 229 -1.16 -7.02 7.55
N SER A 230 -0.34 -5.99 7.77
CA SER A 230 -0.04 -5.03 6.69
C SER A 230 0.93 -5.57 5.65
N THR A 231 1.93 -6.38 6.04
CA THR A 231 2.98 -6.82 5.11
C THR A 231 2.73 -8.22 4.59
N LEU A 232 2.77 -9.24 5.45
CA LEU A 232 2.65 -10.62 5.00
C LEU A 232 1.30 -10.87 4.32
N PHE A 233 0.20 -10.52 5.00
CA PHE A 233 -1.14 -10.60 4.43
C PHE A 233 -1.34 -9.53 3.34
N GLY A 234 -1.16 -8.24 3.66
CA GLY A 234 -1.42 -7.14 2.73
C GLY A 234 -0.61 -7.21 1.43
N TYR A 235 0.72 -7.17 1.51
CA TYR A 235 1.59 -7.26 0.32
C TYR A 235 1.60 -8.63 -0.32
N GLY A 236 1.41 -9.70 0.46
CA GLY A 236 1.30 -11.05 -0.08
C GLY A 236 0.12 -11.16 -1.05
N PHE A 237 -1.08 -10.85 -0.57
CA PHE A 237 -2.28 -10.90 -1.40
C PHE A 237 -2.32 -9.80 -2.45
N TRP A 238 -1.79 -8.62 -2.19
CA TRP A 238 -1.64 -7.59 -3.23
C TRP A 238 -0.74 -8.07 -4.37
N SER A 239 0.42 -8.66 -4.07
CA SER A 239 1.34 -9.21 -5.07
C SER A 239 0.69 -10.35 -5.86
N ILE A 240 -0.13 -11.19 -5.22
CA ILE A 240 -0.96 -12.19 -5.91
C ILE A 240 -1.95 -11.52 -6.88
N LEU A 241 -2.61 -10.42 -6.49
CA LEU A 241 -3.54 -9.70 -7.37
C LEU A 241 -2.82 -9.05 -8.56
N ILE A 242 -1.67 -8.43 -8.31
CA ILE A 242 -0.79 -7.84 -9.34
C ILE A 242 -0.26 -8.91 -10.31
N SER A 243 0.03 -10.11 -9.81
CA SER A 243 0.40 -11.24 -10.67
C SER A 243 -0.76 -11.59 -11.61
N LYS A 244 -2.00 -11.65 -11.11
CA LYS A 244 -3.18 -12.10 -11.84
C LYS A 244 -3.72 -11.07 -12.84
N TYR A 245 -3.68 -9.78 -12.52
CA TYR A 245 -4.37 -8.74 -13.27
C TYR A 245 -3.45 -7.58 -13.68
N PRO A 246 -3.75 -6.86 -14.78
CA PRO A 246 -3.02 -5.65 -15.17
C PRO A 246 -3.01 -4.58 -14.09
N LEU A 247 -1.96 -3.76 -14.05
CA LEU A 247 -1.75 -2.72 -13.03
C LEU A 247 -2.86 -1.68 -13.06
N ASN A 248 -3.38 -1.34 -14.24
CA ASN A 248 -4.47 -0.39 -14.41
C ASN A 248 -5.84 -0.87 -13.88
N LYS A 249 -5.91 -2.10 -13.37
CA LYS A 249 -7.10 -2.68 -12.73
C LYS A 249 -6.93 -2.84 -11.22
N ILE A 250 -5.72 -3.18 -10.76
CA ILE A 250 -5.46 -3.42 -9.34
C ILE A 250 -5.09 -2.13 -8.62
N SER A 251 -4.10 -1.39 -9.11
CA SER A 251 -3.56 -0.19 -8.45
C SER A 251 -4.64 0.84 -8.06
N PRO A 252 -5.65 1.11 -8.90
CA PRO A 252 -6.73 2.05 -8.54
C PRO A 252 -7.51 1.65 -7.30
N LEU A 253 -7.67 0.34 -7.01
CA LEU A 253 -8.40 -0.11 -5.81
C LEU A 253 -7.77 0.41 -4.52
N SER A 254 -6.48 0.74 -4.54
CA SER A 254 -5.82 1.36 -3.41
C SER A 254 -6.41 2.74 -3.06
N LEU A 255 -7.07 3.46 -3.98
CA LEU A 255 -7.73 4.75 -3.65
C LEU A 255 -8.79 4.62 -2.54
N LEU A 256 -9.24 3.41 -2.21
CA LEU A 256 -10.09 3.14 -1.05
C LEU A 256 -9.34 3.20 0.30
N VAL A 257 -8.01 3.15 0.31
CA VAL A 257 -7.17 3.15 1.52
C VAL A 257 -7.40 4.41 2.36
N PRO A 258 -7.32 5.65 1.82
CA PRO A 258 -7.66 6.87 2.57
C PRO A 258 -9.06 6.81 3.17
N ILE A 259 -10.05 6.26 2.46
CA ILE A 259 -11.42 6.13 2.96
C ILE A 259 -11.44 5.23 4.20
N THR A 260 -10.82 4.05 4.11
CA THR A 260 -10.73 3.12 5.24
C THR A 260 -9.89 3.67 6.38
N GLY A 261 -8.85 4.47 6.09
CA GLY A 261 -8.04 5.15 7.09
C GLY A 261 -8.82 6.22 7.85
N LEU A 262 -9.57 7.07 7.14
CA LEU A 262 -10.47 8.06 7.73
C LEU A 262 -11.54 7.41 8.61
N LEU A 263 -12.15 6.31 8.15
CA LEU A 263 -13.13 5.57 8.94
C LEU A 263 -12.49 4.94 10.18
N THR A 264 -11.29 4.38 10.05
CA THR A 264 -10.55 3.82 11.20
C THR A 264 -10.20 4.91 12.21
N ALA A 265 -9.70 6.07 11.76
CA ALA A 265 -9.39 7.20 12.61
C ALA A 265 -10.63 7.72 13.34
N ARG A 266 -11.78 7.81 12.66
CA ARG A 266 -13.06 8.15 13.30
C ARG A 266 -13.47 7.17 14.39
N ILE A 267 -13.29 5.87 14.17
CA ILE A 267 -13.71 4.84 15.14
C ILE A 267 -12.73 4.75 16.31
N VAL A 268 -11.43 4.73 16.03
CA VAL A 268 -10.37 4.45 17.01
C VAL A 268 -9.93 5.72 17.75
N LEU A 269 -9.83 6.84 17.02
CA LEU A 269 -9.37 8.12 17.56
C LEU A 269 -10.54 9.10 17.84
N LEU A 270 -11.78 8.67 17.58
CA LEU A 270 -13.00 9.48 17.76
C LEU A 270 -13.00 10.79 16.95
N GLU A 271 -12.23 10.85 15.85
CA GLU A 271 -12.15 12.01 14.97
C GLU A 271 -13.46 12.22 14.17
N LYS A 272 -13.91 13.47 14.04
CA LYS A 272 -15.07 13.80 13.20
C LYS A 272 -14.62 13.99 11.76
N LEU A 273 -15.28 13.29 10.83
CA LEU A 273 -15.07 13.52 9.41
C LEU A 273 -15.82 14.78 8.96
N SER A 274 -15.12 15.66 8.26
CA SER A 274 -15.71 16.88 7.70
C SER A 274 -16.64 16.56 6.54
N THR A 275 -17.51 17.51 6.20
CA THR A 275 -18.35 17.42 5.00
C THR A 275 -17.50 17.29 3.73
N LEU A 276 -16.36 17.98 3.66
CA LEU A 276 -15.47 17.95 2.49
C LEU A 276 -14.81 16.58 2.33
N GLN A 277 -14.42 15.93 3.42
CA GLN A 277 -13.93 14.55 3.42
C GLN A 277 -15.00 13.57 2.89
N TRP A 278 -16.27 13.72 3.30
CA TRP A 278 -17.38 12.89 2.78
C TRP A 278 -17.62 13.08 1.28
N VAL A 279 -17.53 14.32 0.79
CA VAL A 279 -17.62 14.62 -0.64
C VAL A 279 -16.46 13.96 -1.39
N GLY A 280 -15.23 14.10 -0.91
CA GLY A 280 -14.07 13.47 -1.51
C GLY A 280 -14.16 11.94 -1.55
N VAL A 281 -14.62 11.31 -0.47
CA VAL A 281 -14.92 9.86 -0.40
C VAL A 281 -15.89 9.44 -1.51
N SER A 282 -16.98 10.20 -1.68
CA SER A 282 -18.00 9.93 -2.70
C SER A 282 -17.45 10.02 -4.12
N ILE A 283 -16.62 11.05 -4.39
CA ILE A 283 -15.97 11.25 -5.69
C ILE A 283 -15.01 10.08 -6.01
N ILE A 284 -14.22 9.63 -5.02
CA ILE A 284 -13.32 8.47 -5.20
C ILE A 284 -14.13 7.21 -5.57
N ILE A 285 -15.23 6.93 -4.87
CA ILE A 285 -16.08 5.78 -5.15
C ILE A 285 -16.62 5.84 -6.59
N ILE A 286 -17.10 7.01 -7.03
CA ILE A 286 -17.60 7.21 -8.40
C ILE A 286 -16.47 6.96 -9.43
N GLY A 287 -15.29 7.52 -9.21
CA GLY A 287 -14.13 7.31 -10.09
C GLY A 287 -13.77 5.83 -10.23
N LEU A 288 -13.74 5.10 -9.11
CA LEU A 288 -13.46 3.66 -9.09
C LEU A 288 -14.53 2.83 -9.77
N MET A 289 -15.80 3.19 -9.60
CA MET A 289 -16.90 2.55 -10.32
C MET A 289 -16.71 2.70 -11.83
N ILE A 290 -16.34 3.88 -12.32
CA ILE A 290 -16.09 4.13 -13.75
C ILE A 290 -14.88 3.33 -14.26
N THR A 291 -13.80 3.26 -13.48
CA THR A 291 -12.60 2.48 -13.84
C THR A 291 -12.87 0.98 -13.92
N ASN A 292 -13.55 0.42 -12.92
CA ASN A 292 -13.61 -1.02 -12.69
C ASN A 292 -14.91 -1.70 -13.16
N LEU A 293 -16.02 -0.97 -13.26
CA LEU A 293 -17.27 -1.53 -13.76
C LEU A 293 -17.26 -1.59 -15.29
N ASP A 294 -17.80 -2.68 -15.81
CA ASP A 294 -18.16 -2.75 -17.21
C ASP A 294 -19.66 -2.49 -17.32
N ILE A 295 -20.02 -1.26 -17.68
CA ILE A 295 -21.42 -0.80 -17.81
C ILE A 295 -22.21 -1.72 -18.74
N LYS A 296 -21.57 -2.32 -19.76
CA LYS A 296 -22.20 -3.29 -20.66
C LYS A 296 -22.61 -4.58 -19.93
N GLN A 297 -21.79 -5.01 -18.98
CA GLN A 297 -22.01 -6.23 -18.20
C GLN A 297 -23.12 -6.04 -17.15
N ILE A 298 -23.24 -4.83 -16.58
CA ILE A 298 -24.36 -4.44 -15.70
C ILE A 298 -25.67 -4.39 -16.49
N LYS A 299 -25.69 -3.73 -17.66
CA LYS A 299 -26.86 -3.72 -18.55
C LYS A 299 -27.28 -5.13 -18.96
N TYR A 300 -26.30 -6.01 -19.25
CA TYR A 300 -26.57 -7.41 -19.58
C TYR A 300 -27.20 -8.17 -18.39
N LEU A 301 -26.67 -8.04 -17.18
CA LEU A 301 -27.22 -8.69 -15.99
C LEU A 301 -28.60 -8.15 -15.61
N TYR A 302 -28.80 -6.84 -15.71
CA TYR A 302 -30.09 -6.20 -15.49
C TYR A 302 -31.13 -6.71 -16.49
N ASN A 303 -30.80 -6.72 -17.79
CA ASN A 303 -31.70 -7.25 -18.82
C ASN A 303 -31.94 -8.76 -18.67
N LYS A 304 -30.93 -9.55 -18.27
CA LYS A 304 -31.06 -11.00 -18.02
C LYS A 304 -31.98 -11.30 -16.84
N ASN A 305 -31.94 -10.50 -15.78
CA ASN A 305 -32.84 -10.64 -14.64
C ASN A 305 -34.26 -10.19 -15.00
N LYS A 306 -34.40 -9.12 -15.79
CA LYS A 306 -35.71 -8.66 -16.30
C LYS A 306 -36.39 -9.72 -17.18
N VAL A 307 -35.62 -10.47 -17.98
CA VAL A 307 -36.13 -11.60 -18.79
C VAL A 307 -36.50 -12.82 -17.93
N LYS A 308 -35.91 -12.97 -16.74
CA LYS A 308 -36.28 -14.02 -15.77
C LYS A 308 -37.51 -13.70 -14.95
N GLU A 309 -37.85 -12.43 -14.75
CA GLU A 309 -39.07 -12.01 -14.04
C GLU A 309 -40.33 -12.05 -14.92
N ILE A 310 -40.17 -12.16 -16.25
CA ILE A 310 -41.27 -12.22 -17.23
C ILE A 310 -41.63 -13.68 -17.60
N LYS A 311 -40.91 -14.68 -17.06
CA LYS A 311 -41.19 -16.11 -17.22
C LYS A 311 -41.61 -16.72 -15.90
#